data_AF-A0A0J1GDF8-F1
#
_entry.id   AF-A0A0J1GDF8-F1
#
_cell.length_a   1.000
_cell.length_b   1.000
_cell.length_c   1.000
_cell.angle_alpha   90.00
_cell.angle_beta   90.00
_cell.angle_gamma   90.00
#
_symmetry.space_group_name_H-M   'P 1'
#
loop_
_entity.id
_entity.type
_entity.pdbx_description
1 polymer ?
#
loop_
_entity_poly.entity_id
_entity_poly.type
_entity_poly.pdbx_seq_one_letter_code
_entity_poly.pdbx_strand_id
1 'polypeptide(L)'
;MDDVEAALHALHSALTDDLEDLETKMRSATRSMTAAPVEDEADLHEYHVARAALHSGLASIAEVLGWIQWKTDEAPEGEVAVSLVPLPTLRGYSIH
;
A
#
# COMPACT_ATOMS: atom_id res chain seq x y z
N MET A 1 21.28 -6.79 -2.56
CA MET A 1 20.32 -5.70 -2.76
C MET A 1 18.93 -6.29 -3.04
N ASP A 2 18.88 -7.43 -3.73
CA ASP A 2 17.67 -8.25 -4.02
C ASP A 2 16.79 -8.59 -2.80
N ASP A 3 17.37 -8.76 -1.61
CA ASP A 3 16.62 -9.18 -0.42
C ASP A 3 15.57 -8.13 0.01
N VAL A 4 15.89 -6.84 -0.16
CA VAL A 4 14.96 -5.75 0.18
C VAL A 4 13.87 -5.60 -0.86
N GLU A 5 14.19 -5.73 -2.15
CA GLU A 5 13.21 -5.68 -3.23
C GLU A 5 12.23 -6.86 -3.16
N ALA A 6 12.75 -8.07 -2.93
CA ALA A 6 11.95 -9.26 -2.70
C ALA A 6 11.04 -9.11 -1.46
N ALA A 7 11.56 -8.55 -0.37
CA ALA A 7 10.76 -8.26 0.82
C ALA A 7 9.66 -7.22 0.56
N LEU A 8 9.93 -6.17 -0.23
CA LEU A 8 8.93 -5.17 -0.61
C LEU A 8 7.85 -5.75 -1.52
N HIS A 9 8.21 -6.63 -2.47
CA HIS A 9 7.24 -7.36 -3.28
C HIS A 9 6.38 -8.31 -2.44
N ALA A 10 6.98 -9.04 -1.50
CA ALA A 10 6.26 -9.91 -0.58
C ALA A 10 5.29 -9.11 0.30
N LEU A 11 5.73 -7.97 0.83
CA LEU A 11 4.88 -7.07 1.60
C LEU A 11 3.75 -6.48 0.76
N HIS A 12 4.02 -6.05 -0.48
CA HIS A 12 2.99 -5.56 -1.40
C HIS A 12 1.92 -6.64 -1.65
N SER A 13 2.34 -7.89 -1.88
CA SER A 13 1.42 -9.02 -2.07
C SER A 13 0.55 -9.22 -0.83
N ALA A 14 1.16 -9.31 0.35
CA ALA A 14 0.43 -9.53 1.60
C ALA A 14 -0.60 -8.41 1.88
N LEU A 15 -0.23 -7.15 1.67
CA LEU A 15 -1.16 -6.03 1.85
C LEU A 15 -2.29 -5.98 0.80
N THR A 16 -2.05 -6.56 -0.39
CA THR A 16 -3.09 -6.71 -1.42
C THR A 16 -4.11 -7.76 -0.99
N ASP A 17 -3.65 -8.90 -0.48
CA ASP A 17 -4.50 -9.96 0.06
C ASP A 17 -5.34 -9.44 1.25
N ASP A 18 -4.70 -8.71 2.18
CA ASP A 18 -5.38 -8.08 3.32
C ASP A 18 -6.47 -7.09 2.88
N LEU A 19 -6.23 -6.33 1.81
CA LEU A 19 -7.19 -5.39 1.25
C LEU A 19 -8.40 -6.11 0.62
N GLU A 20 -8.17 -7.19 -0.14
CA GLU A 20 -9.26 -7.99 -0.72
C GLU A 20 -10.14 -8.63 0.37
N ASP A 21 -9.52 -9.14 1.43
CA ASP A 21 -10.20 -9.67 2.60
C ASP A 21 -11.03 -8.60 3.33
N LEU A 22 -10.45 -7.42 3.52
CA LEU A 22 -11.14 -6.28 4.13
C LEU A 22 -12.36 -5.86 3.30
N GLU A 23 -12.21 -5.71 1.98
CA GLU A 23 -13.30 -5.33 1.08
C GLU A 23 -14.41 -6.39 1.05
N THR A 24 -14.06 -7.67 1.20
CA THR A 24 -15.03 -8.76 1.31
C THR A 24 -15.81 -8.66 2.64
N LYS A 25 -15.12 -8.41 3.75
CA LYS A 25 -15.76 -8.20 5.07
C LYS A 25 -16.68 -6.99 5.05
N MET A 26 -16.25 -5.86 4.48
CA MET A 26 -17.07 -4.66 4.32
C MET A 26 -18.36 -4.94 3.55
N ARG A 27 -18.28 -5.63 2.40
CA ARG A 27 -19.46 -6.01 1.61
C ARG A 27 -20.43 -6.89 2.39
N SER A 28 -19.91 -7.79 3.24
CA SER A 28 -20.73 -8.63 4.11
C SER A 28 -21.42 -7.83 5.21
N ALA A 29 -20.68 -6.93 5.87
CA ALA A 29 -21.19 -6.06 6.94
C ALA A 29 -22.32 -5.15 6.41
N THR A 30 -22.12 -4.50 5.27
CA THR A 30 -23.16 -3.67 4.63
C THR A 30 -24.43 -4.47 4.32
N ARG A 31 -24.29 -5.72 3.85
CA ARG A 31 -25.44 -6.60 3.59
C ARG A 31 -26.19 -6.96 4.88
N SER A 32 -25.46 -7.21 5.96
CA SER A 32 -26.03 -7.53 7.28
C SER A 32 -26.83 -6.35 7.85
N MET A 33 -26.29 -5.13 7.77
CA MET A 33 -26.97 -3.92 8.23
C MET A 33 -28.27 -3.61 7.48
N THR A 34 -28.28 -3.92 6.18
CA THR A 34 -29.50 -3.76 5.38
C THR A 34 -30.64 -4.64 5.92
N ALA A 35 -30.32 -5.71 6.66
CA ALA A 35 -31.27 -6.60 7.32
C ALA A 35 -31.58 -6.23 8.79
N ALA A 36 -30.71 -5.50 9.50
CA ALA A 36 -30.92 -5.05 10.89
C ALA A 36 -30.11 -3.77 11.21
N PRO A 37 -30.74 -2.58 11.36
CA PRO A 37 -30.04 -1.30 11.21
C PRO A 37 -29.55 -0.61 12.51
N VAL A 38 -29.28 -1.31 13.62
CA VAL A 38 -29.32 -0.62 14.94
C VAL A 38 -27.96 -0.28 15.61
N GLU A 39 -26.80 -0.87 15.29
CA GLU A 39 -25.55 -0.55 16.05
C GLU A 39 -24.23 -0.47 15.24
N ASP A 40 -24.23 -0.64 13.91
CA ASP A 40 -23.01 -0.94 13.10
C ASP A 40 -22.26 0.29 12.50
N GLU A 41 -22.66 1.54 12.77
CA GLU A 41 -22.03 2.72 12.12
C GLU A 41 -20.56 2.97 12.53
N ALA A 42 -20.20 2.68 13.78
CA ALA A 42 -18.83 2.82 14.28
C ALA A 42 -17.88 1.79 13.63
N ASP A 43 -18.36 0.55 13.47
CA ASP A 43 -17.58 -0.54 12.87
C ASP A 43 -17.27 -0.25 11.38
N LEU A 44 -18.20 0.35 10.64
CA LEU A 44 -17.97 0.79 9.27
C LEU A 44 -16.91 1.88 9.16
N HIS A 45 -16.85 2.80 10.13
CA HIS A 45 -15.81 3.82 10.14
C HIS A 45 -14.41 3.19 10.24
N GLU A 46 -14.23 2.21 11.13
CA GLU A 46 -12.95 1.49 11.27
C GLU A 46 -12.57 0.77 9.98
N TYR A 47 -13.52 0.10 9.31
CA TYR A 47 -13.29 -0.51 8.02
C TYR A 47 -12.84 0.49 6.94
N HIS A 48 -13.46 1.68 6.89
CA HIS A 48 -13.07 2.73 5.94
C HIS A 48 -11.67 3.28 6.23
N VAL A 49 -11.32 3.48 7.51
CA VAL A 49 -9.98 3.93 7.92
C VAL A 49 -8.93 2.88 7.55
N ALA A 50 -9.18 1.60 7.86
CA ALA A 50 -8.29 0.51 7.50
C ALA A 50 -8.08 0.41 5.98
N ARG A 51 -9.15 0.56 5.19
CA ARG A 51 -9.09 0.53 3.73
C ARG A 51 -8.24 1.67 3.17
N ALA A 52 -8.43 2.89 3.69
CA ALA A 52 -7.62 4.04 3.29
C ALA A 52 -6.14 3.84 3.62
N ALA A 53 -5.83 3.31 4.81
CA ALA A 53 -4.47 3.01 5.23
C ALA A 53 -3.80 1.95 4.33
N LEU A 54 -4.52 0.87 3.99
CA LEU A 54 -4.01 -0.18 3.09
C LEU A 54 -3.71 0.36 1.68
N HIS A 55 -4.63 1.11 1.09
CA HIS A 55 -4.39 1.75 -0.21
C HIS A 55 -3.19 2.70 -0.18
N SER A 56 -3.07 3.51 0.89
CA SER A 56 -1.93 4.41 1.05
C SER A 56 -0.62 3.63 1.17
N GLY A 57 -0.59 2.54 1.96
CA GLY A 57 0.60 1.70 2.12
C GLY A 57 1.02 1.02 0.82
N LEU A 58 0.07 0.46 0.08
CA LEU A 58 0.31 -0.15 -1.24
C LEU A 58 0.90 0.86 -2.22
N ALA A 59 0.34 2.08 -2.28
CA ALA A 59 0.85 3.15 -3.13
C ALA A 59 2.30 3.52 -2.78
N SER A 60 2.62 3.65 -1.49
CA SER A 60 3.98 3.97 -1.04
C SER A 60 4.98 2.86 -1.38
N ILE A 61 4.60 1.58 -1.25
CA ILE A 61 5.50 0.47 -1.64
C ILE A 61 5.72 0.45 -3.15
N ALA A 62 4.66 0.65 -3.94
CA ALA A 62 4.78 0.71 -5.40
C ALA A 62 5.70 1.86 -5.86
N GLU A 63 5.65 3.01 -5.18
CA GLU A 63 6.56 4.14 -5.44
C GLU A 63 8.02 3.77 -5.17
N VAL A 64 8.31 3.12 -4.05
CA VAL A 64 9.67 2.68 -3.71
C VAL A 64 10.19 1.64 -4.70
N LEU A 65 9.35 0.66 -5.08
CA LEU A 65 9.71 -0.35 -6.10
C LEU A 65 10.00 0.31 -7.45
N GLY A 66 9.16 1.26 -7.88
CA GLY A 66 9.40 2.01 -9.11
C GLY A 66 10.71 2.81 -9.07
N TRP A 67 11.07 3.37 -7.90
CA TRP A 67 12.34 4.06 -7.72
C TRP A 67 13.56 3.12 -7.76
N ILE A 68 13.46 1.94 -7.14
CA ILE A 68 14.50 0.90 -7.22
C ILE A 68 14.72 0.50 -8.68
N GLN A 69 13.66 0.17 -9.41
CA GLN A 69 13.72 -0.20 -10.82
C GLN A 69 14.39 0.91 -11.65
N TRP A 70 13.96 2.16 -11.48
CA TRP A 70 14.54 3.31 -12.18
C TRP A 70 16.04 3.47 -11.90
N LYS A 71 16.47 3.26 -10.65
CA LYS A 71 17.90 3.32 -10.29
C LYS A 71 18.72 2.16 -10.80
N THR A 72 18.14 0.98 -10.90
CA THR A 72 18.78 -0.17 -11.53
C THR A 72 18.97 0.04 -13.03
N ASP A 73 17.97 0.63 -13.71
CA ASP A 73 18.04 0.90 -15.16
C ASP A 73 19.03 2.01 -15.54
N GLU A 74 19.30 2.97 -14.63
CA GLU A 74 20.25 4.07 -14.85
C GLU A 74 21.72 3.71 -14.59
N ALA A 75 22.04 2.54 -14.03
CA ALA A 75 23.42 2.16 -13.71
C ALA A 75 24.14 1.60 -14.95
N PRO A 76 25.13 2.30 -15.54
CA PRO A 76 25.97 1.71 -16.58
C PRO A 76 26.78 0.53 -15.99
N GLU A 77 26.94 -0.55 -16.78
CA GLU A 77 27.72 -1.73 -16.37
C GLU A 77 29.08 -1.32 -15.78
N GLY A 78 29.24 -1.50 -14.46
CA GLY A 78 30.52 -1.34 -13.77
C GLY A 78 30.64 -0.17 -12.79
N GLU A 79 29.64 0.71 -12.65
CA GLU A 79 29.65 1.71 -11.59
C GLU A 79 28.88 1.21 -10.37
N VAL A 80 29.59 0.96 -9.25
CA VAL A 80 28.96 0.65 -7.97
C VAL A 80 28.14 1.87 -7.57
N ALA A 81 26.82 1.78 -7.71
CA ALA A 81 25.87 2.82 -7.37
C ALA A 81 25.85 3.08 -5.85
N VAL A 82 26.89 3.72 -5.33
CA VAL A 82 26.90 4.33 -4.01
C VAL A 82 26.48 5.79 -4.19
N SER A 83 25.17 6.01 -4.21
CA SER A 83 24.63 7.21 -3.59
C SER A 83 23.20 6.90 -3.19
N LEU A 84 22.99 6.84 -1.87
CA LEU A 84 21.68 6.92 -1.24
C LEU A 84 21.11 8.31 -1.57
N VAL A 85 20.72 8.52 -2.83
CA VAL A 85 19.97 9.71 -3.22
C VAL A 85 18.63 9.58 -2.50
N PRO A 86 18.22 10.57 -1.69
CA PRO A 86 16.94 10.51 -1.02
C PRO A 86 15.84 10.33 -2.06
N LEU A 87 14.82 9.53 -1.72
CA LEU A 87 13.61 9.39 -2.52
C LEU A 87 13.19 10.79 -3.00
N PRO A 88 12.92 10.98 -4.30
CA PRO A 88 12.38 12.25 -4.76
C PRO A 88 11.14 12.51 -3.91
N THR A 89 11.18 13.58 -3.10
CA THR A 89 10.03 13.99 -2.30
C THR A 89 8.93 14.37 -3.27
N LEU A 90 8.08 13.39 -3.62
CA LEU A 90 6.85 13.63 -4.34
C LEU A 90 6.06 14.60 -3.47
N ARG A 91 5.96 15.83 -3.99
CA ARG A 91 5.40 16.97 -3.27
C ARG A 91 4.04 16.58 -2.72
N GLY A 92 3.89 16.81 -1.42
CA GLY A 92 2.74 16.43 -0.60
C GLY A 92 1.41 16.48 -1.34
N TYR A 93 0.84 15.31 -1.58
CA TYR A 93 -0.60 15.19 -1.62
C TYR A 93 -1.08 15.17 -0.18
N SER A 94 -1.66 16.30 0.23
CA SER A 94 -2.45 16.38 1.45
C SER A 94 -3.63 15.42 1.29
N ILE A 95 -3.63 14.32 2.01
CA ILE A 95 -4.83 13.50 2.18
C ILE A 95 -5.59 14.15 3.34
N HIS A 96 -6.43 15.13 3.01
CA HIS A 96 -7.44 15.71 3.89
C HIS A 96 -8.82 15.48 3.26
#